data_AF-A0A953TF41-F1
#
_entry.id   AF-A0A953TF41-F1
#
_cell.length_a   1.000
_cell.length_b   1.000
_cell.length_c   1.000
_cell.angle_alpha   90.00
_cell.angle_beta   90.00
_cell.angle_gamma   90.00
#
_symmetry.space_group_name_H-M   'P 1'
#
loop_
_entity.id
_entity.type
_entity.pdbx_description
1 polymer ?
#
loop_
_entity_poly.entity_id
_entity_poly.type
_entity_poly.pdbx_seq_one_letter_code
_entity_poly.pdbx_strand_id
1 'polypeptide(L)' 'MRFVEGARVRITYRGQTVEGEMLLSSDHRLSMALVFDADLGGYEGFMPVFRNHEEYFDLLRGEKVTITVIKPFLVR' A
#
# COMPACT_ATOMS: atom_id res chain seq x y z
N MET A 1 -11.13 -1.43 8.82
CA MET A 1 -10.99 -0.20 7.98
C MET A 1 -11.03 -0.60 6.51
N ARG A 2 -11.76 0.10 5.63
CA ARG A 2 -11.96 -0.32 4.23
C ARG A 2 -10.90 0.33 3.34
N PHE A 3 -10.12 -0.49 2.63
CA PHE A 3 -9.26 -0.01 1.54
C PHE A 3 -10.11 0.23 0.30
N VAL A 4 -9.94 1.40 -0.29
CA VAL A 4 -10.66 1.90 -1.46
C VAL A 4 -9.58 2.46 -2.39
N GLU A 5 -9.75 2.28 -3.69
CA GLU A 5 -8.88 2.92 -4.69
C GLU A 5 -8.90 4.45 -4.47
N GLY A 6 -7.74 5.08 -4.63
CA GLY A 6 -7.49 6.48 -4.28
C GLY A 6 -7.39 6.78 -2.77
N ALA A 7 -7.44 5.78 -1.89
CA ALA A 7 -7.21 6.01 -0.47
C ALA A 7 -5.76 6.44 -0.20
N ARG A 8 -5.59 7.54 0.55
CA ARG A 8 -4.28 7.99 1.00
C ARG A 8 -3.79 7.11 2.14
N VAL A 9 -2.55 6.61 2.02
CA VAL A 9 -1.94 5.67 2.95
C VAL A 9 -0.55 6.15 3.38
N ARG A 10 -0.14 5.72 4.57
CA ARG A 10 1.24 5.73 5.02
C ARG A 10 1.82 4.33 4.81
N ILE A 11 2.97 4.26 4.17
CA ILE A 11 3.65 3.03 3.77
C ILE A 11 4.99 3.01 4.48
N THR A 12 5.26 1.99 5.28
CA THR A 12 6.56 1.78 5.93
C THR A 12 7.19 0.48 5.45
N TYR A 13 8.41 0.56 4.92
CA TYR A 13 9.17 -0.57 4.40
C TYR A 13 10.66 -0.36 4.68
N ARG A 14 11.34 -1.39 5.20
CA ARG A 14 12.77 -1.36 5.59
C ARG A 14 13.16 -0.12 6.42
N GLY A 15 12.28 0.31 7.31
CA GLY A 15 12.50 1.45 8.21
C GLY A 15 12.25 2.83 7.59
N GLN A 16 12.02 2.91 6.28
CA GLN A 16 11.62 4.14 5.60
C GLN A 16 10.10 4.25 5.54
N THR A 17 9.59 5.48 5.60
CA THR A 17 8.15 5.75 5.57
C THR A 17 7.83 6.83 4.57
N VAL A 18 6.87 6.57 3.69
CA VAL A 18 6.37 7.50 2.68
C VAL A 18 4.85 7.58 2.75
N GLU A 19 4.30 8.66 2.23
CA GLU A 19 2.87 8.74 1.95
C GLU A 19 2.62 8.41 0.49
N GLY A 20 1.47 7.79 0.23
CA GLY A 20 1.10 7.36 -1.10
C GLY A 20 -0.39 7.14 -1.23
N GLU A 21 -0.77 6.57 -2.35
CA GLU A 21 -2.14 6.25 -2.69
C GLU A 21 -2.25 4.79 -3.10
N MET A 22 -3.40 4.20 -2.80
CA MET A 22 -3.75 2.88 -3.30
C MET A 22 -4.37 3.02 -4.69
N LEU A 23 -3.69 2.53 -5.73
CA LEU A 23 -4.16 2.66 -7.11
C LEU A 23 -5.24 1.64 -7.46
N LEU A 24 -5.04 0.37 -7.09
CA LEU A 24 -5.90 -0.75 -7.44
C LEU A 24 -5.98 -1.75 -6.29
N SER A 25 -7.13 -2.40 -6.13
CA SER A 25 -7.25 -3.65 -5.37
C SER A 25 -7.92 -4.70 -6.24
N SER A 26 -7.37 -5.92 -6.33
CA SER A 26 -8.07 -7.01 -7.02
C SER A 26 -9.46 -7.25 -6.44
N ASP A 27 -10.35 -7.94 -7.16
CA ASP A 27 -11.74 -8.19 -6.72
C ASP A 27 -11.84 -8.82 -5.32
N HIS A 28 -10.82 -9.59 -4.92
CA HIS A 28 -10.68 -10.19 -3.60
C HIS A 28 -9.76 -9.42 -2.64
N ARG A 29 -9.18 -8.29 -3.08
CA ARG A 29 -8.31 -7.38 -2.34
C ARG A 29 -7.05 -8.05 -1.79
N LEU A 30 -6.62 -9.10 -2.46
CA LEU A 30 -5.43 -9.87 -2.12
C LEU A 30 -4.16 -9.22 -2.70
N SER A 31 -4.30 -8.51 -3.81
CA SER A 31 -3.21 -7.77 -4.44
C SER A 31 -3.60 -6.32 -4.58
N MET A 32 -2.65 -5.44 -4.29
CA MET A 32 -2.83 -4.00 -4.31
C MET A 32 -1.61 -3.34 -4.94
N ALA A 33 -1.85 -2.21 -5.60
CA ALA A 33 -0.79 -1.33 -6.08
C ALA A 33 -0.73 -0.08 -5.20
N LEU A 34 0.45 0.23 -4.68
CA LEU A 34 0.72 1.48 -3.99
C LEU A 34 1.55 2.39 -4.89
N VAL A 35 1.17 3.66 -4.98
CA VAL A 35 1.94 4.70 -5.66
C VAL A 35 2.37 5.77 -4.67
N PHE A 36 3.55 6.34 -4.83
CA PHE A 36 4.13 7.35 -3.95
C PHE A 36 5.14 8.22 -4.72
N ASP A 37 5.58 9.33 -4.16
CA ASP A 37 6.50 10.28 -4.82
C ASP A 37 7.81 10.40 -4.02
N ALA A 38 8.49 9.26 -3.83
CA ALA A 38 9.74 9.13 -3.10
C ALA A 38 10.42 7.76 -3.36
N ASP A 39 11.70 7.61 -2.98
CA ASP A 39 12.33 6.30 -2.84
C ASP A 39 11.82 5.59 -1.56
N LEU A 40 11.50 4.31 -1.69
CA LEU A 40 11.08 3.45 -0.58
C LEU A 40 11.75 2.08 -0.68
N GLY A 41 12.89 1.91 -0.01
CA GLY A 41 13.59 0.63 0.07
C GLY A 41 14.03 0.09 -1.31
N GLY A 42 14.36 0.99 -2.24
CA GLY A 42 14.73 0.67 -3.62
C GLY A 42 13.55 0.55 -4.58
N TYR A 43 12.37 1.02 -4.20
CA TYR A 43 11.26 1.27 -5.11
C TYR A 43 11.15 2.75 -5.44
N GLU A 44 11.01 3.06 -6.73
CA GLU A 44 10.77 4.41 -7.22
C GLU A 44 9.29 4.58 -7.55
N GLY A 45 8.54 5.13 -6.59
CA GLY A 45 7.17 5.60 -6.76
C GLY A 45 6.07 4.55 -6.95
N PHE A 46 6.39 3.25 -6.95
CA PHE A 46 5.41 2.18 -7.06
C PHE A 46 5.84 0.95 -6.26
N MET A 47 4.91 0.30 -5.55
CA MET A 47 5.15 -0.97 -4.87
C MET A 47 3.93 -1.90 -5.02
N PRO A 48 4.10 -3.09 -5.61
CA PRO A 48 3.07 -4.12 -5.60
C PRO A 48 3.04 -4.81 -4.23
N VAL A 49 1.85 -4.96 -3.67
CA VAL A 49 1.65 -5.51 -2.33
C VAL A 49 0.65 -6.65 -2.35
N PHE A 50 0.99 -7.75 -1.71
CA PHE A 50 0.08 -8.82 -1.34
C PHE A 50 -0.49 -8.57 0.06
N ARG A 51 -1.79 -8.75 0.22
CA ARG A 51 -2.46 -8.77 1.51
C ARG A 51 -2.77 -10.21 1.91
N ASN A 52 -2.24 -10.63 3.05
CA ASN A 52 -2.60 -11.88 3.70
C ASN A 52 -3.31 -11.59 5.02
N HIS A 53 -4.63 -11.80 5.07
CA HIS A 53 -5.46 -11.47 6.23
C HIS A 53 -5.33 -10.00 6.66
N GLU A 54 -4.59 -9.73 7.74
CA GLU A 54 -4.36 -8.39 8.31
C GLU A 54 -2.96 -7.84 8.00
N GLU A 55 -2.11 -8.62 7.35
CA GLU A 55 -0.74 -8.27 7.05
C GLU A 55 -0.54 -7.96 5.56
N TYR A 56 0.49 -7.17 5.28
CA TYR A 56 0.88 -6.77 3.93
C TYR A 56 2.32 -7.16 3.66
N PHE A 57 2.57 -7.61 2.45
CA PHE A 57 3.85 -8.10 1.99
C PHE A 57 4.18 -7.47 0.64
N ASP A 58 5.42 -7.06 0.46
CA ASP A 58 5.99 -6.79 -0.85
C ASP A 58 5.80 -8.05 -1.73
N LEU A 59 5.14 -7.89 -2.87
CA LEU A 59 4.83 -9.01 -3.76
C LEU A 59 6.08 -9.59 -4.45
N LEU A 60 7.11 -8.76 -4.69
CA LEU A 60 8.33 -9.17 -5.37
C LEU A 60 9.34 -9.79 -4.41
N ARG A 61 9.40 -9.31 -3.17
CA ARG A 61 10.43 -9.69 -2.19
C ARG A 61 9.89 -10.55 -1.05
N GLY A 62 8.57 -10.65 -0.87
CA GLY A 62 7.93 -11.39 0.22
C GLY A 62 8.15 -10.79 1.60
N GLU A 63 8.70 -9.57 1.68
CA GLU A 63 9.01 -8.89 2.92
C GLU A 63 7.80 -8.12 3.45
N LYS A 64 7.69 -7.99 4.77
CA LYS A 64 6.57 -7.30 5.40
C LYS A 64 6.58 -5.79 5.09
N VAL A 65 5.40 -5.27 4.79
CA VAL A 65 5.12 -3.83 4.59
C VAL A 65 4.06 -3.41 5.61
N THR A 66 4.21 -2.25 6.21
CA THR A 66 3.16 -1.68 7.07
C THR A 66 2.39 -0.64 6.28
N ILE A 67 1.07 -0.78 6.22
CA ILE A 67 0.18 0.15 5.53
C ILE A 67 -0.88 0.64 6.50
N THR A 68 -0.99 1.96 6.65
CA THR A 68 -2.04 2.60 7.46
C THR A 68 -2.82 3.58 6.60
N VAL A 69 -4.15 3.46 6.55
CA VAL A 69 -4.99 4.45 5.85
C VAL A 69 -5.03 5.73 6.66
N ILE A 70 -4.67 6.85 6.02
CA ILE A 70 -4.68 8.18 6.63
C ILE A 70 -6.09 8.80 6.52
N LYS A 71 -6.76 8.61 5.38
CA LYS A 71 -8.13 9.07 5.16
C LYS A 71 -8.86 8.15 4.18
N PRO A 72 -9.92 7.43 4.60
CA PRO A 72 -10.80 6.78 3.64
C PRO A 72 -11.57 7.87 2.88
N PHE A 73 -11.75 7.71 1.56
CA PHE A 73 -12.73 8.52 0.84
C PHE A 73 -14.10 8.30 1.50
N LEU A 74 -14.74 9.39 1.95
CA LEU A 74 -16.17 9.39 2.21
C LEU A 74 -16.84 9.34 0.83
N VAL A 75 -17.30 8.17 0.42
CA VAL A 75 -18.27 8.08 -0.67
C VAL A 75 -19.54 8.76 -0.14
N ARG A 76 -19.90 9.92 -0.71
CA ARG A 76 -21.24 10.50 -0.54
C ARG A 76 -22.24 9.72 -1.39
#